data_AF-A0A2R8BFG1-F1
#
_entry.id   AF-A0A2R8BFG1-F1
#
_cell.length_a   1.000
_cell.length_b   1.000
_cell.length_c   1.000
_cell.angle_alpha   90.00
_cell.angle_beta   90.00
_cell.angle_gamma   90.00
#
_symmetry.space_group_name_H-M   'P 1'
#
loop_
_entity.id
_entity.type
_entity.pdbx_description
1 polymer ?
#
loop_
_entity_poly.entity_id
_entity_poly.type
_entity_poly.pdbx_seq_one_letter_code
_entity_poly.pdbx_strand_id
1 'polypeptide(L)'
;MPNYQYRVVPAPQKGLKAKGVRTPEARFANALADLMNTMGAEGWEYQRAETLPSIERAGLTKTTTEWRNVLVFRKLREDDLSNFTPELLAAPAPVALDAKDDVMEAPAEEIVEDAADGFETEDEHPGGQDGAIQMLSDNGVEELSDVAGMTNSLERLAASRKPKETSD
;
A
#
# COMPACT_ATOMS: atom_id res chain seq x y z
N MET A 1 7.43 17.02 -15.61
CA MET A 1 6.84 17.76 -14.48
C MET A 1 6.61 16.74 -13.38
N PRO A 2 6.92 17.05 -12.12
CA PRO A 2 6.78 16.07 -11.05
C PRO A 2 5.32 15.64 -10.85
N ASN A 3 5.10 14.33 -10.75
CA ASN A 3 3.81 13.68 -10.55
C ASN A 3 3.59 13.45 -9.06
N TYR A 4 2.61 14.15 -8.50
CA TYR A 4 2.27 14.03 -7.09
C TYR A 4 1.05 13.12 -6.87
N GLN A 5 1.12 12.32 -5.81
CA GLN A 5 -0.05 11.74 -5.17
C GLN A 5 -0.53 12.69 -4.09
N TYR A 6 -1.85 12.86 -3.96
CA TYR A 6 -2.46 13.68 -2.92
C TYR A 6 -3.26 12.81 -1.96
N ARG A 7 -3.23 13.17 -0.68
CA ARG A 7 -4.04 12.57 0.37
C ARG A 7 -4.74 13.66 1.16
N VAL A 8 -6.04 13.50 1.37
CA VAL A 8 -6.87 14.42 2.13
C VAL A 8 -7.43 13.68 3.32
N VAL A 9 -7.21 14.21 4.52
CA VAL A 9 -7.67 13.61 5.77
C VAL A 9 -8.50 14.63 6.56
N PRO A 10 -9.53 14.21 7.31
CA PRO A 10 -10.26 15.13 8.17
C PRO A 10 -9.35 15.71 9.24
N ALA A 11 -9.49 17.02 9.49
CA ALA A 11 -8.76 17.65 10.57
C ALA A 11 -9.25 17.11 11.93
N PRO A 12 -8.36 16.91 12.92
CA PRO A 12 -8.77 16.48 14.25
C PRO A 12 -9.80 17.44 14.84
N GLN A 13 -10.92 16.92 15.31
CA GLN A 13 -11.96 17.72 15.98
C GLN A 13 -11.86 17.67 17.51
N LYS A 14 -11.18 16.64 18.03
CA LYS A 14 -11.03 16.39 19.47
C LYS A 14 -9.56 16.31 19.81
N GLY A 15 -9.21 16.86 20.97
CA GLY A 15 -7.85 16.77 21.48
C GLY A 15 -7.53 15.38 22.04
N LEU A 16 -6.26 14.98 21.93
CA LEU A 16 -5.73 13.73 22.47
C LEU A 16 -5.05 13.98 23.83
N LYS A 17 -5.38 13.17 24.83
CA LYS A 17 -4.71 13.20 26.14
C LYS A 17 -3.34 12.55 26.04
N ALA A 18 -2.34 13.17 26.66
CA ALA A 18 -1.00 12.60 26.79
C ALA A 18 -0.38 13.01 28.13
N LYS A 19 0.74 12.36 28.51
CA LYS A 19 1.47 12.69 29.73
C LYS A 19 1.95 14.15 29.67
N GLY A 20 1.60 14.94 30.68
CA GLY A 20 1.92 16.37 30.72
C GLY A 20 0.93 17.28 29.97
N VAL A 21 0.02 16.73 29.15
CA VAL A 21 -0.95 17.51 28.36
C VAL A 21 -2.28 17.62 29.10
N ARG A 22 -2.45 18.72 29.85
CA ARG A 22 -3.61 18.90 30.74
C ARG A 22 -4.71 19.80 30.16
N THR A 23 -4.35 20.86 29.44
CA THR A 23 -5.30 21.86 28.94
C THR A 23 -6.01 21.41 27.65
N PRO A 24 -7.25 21.87 27.37
CA PRO A 24 -7.96 21.53 26.13
C PRO A 24 -7.18 21.92 24.87
N GLU A 25 -6.58 23.11 24.86
CA GLU A 25 -5.74 23.60 23.76
C GLU A 25 -4.54 22.69 23.53
N ALA A 26 -3.82 22.33 24.58
CA ALA A 26 -2.65 21.45 24.45
C ALA A 26 -3.05 20.05 23.96
N ARG A 27 -4.23 19.55 24.33
CA ARG A 27 -4.75 18.28 23.80
C ARG A 27 -5.06 18.38 22.31
N PHE A 28 -5.63 19.50 21.86
CA PHE A 28 -5.88 19.75 20.45
C PHE A 28 -4.58 19.82 19.66
N ALA A 29 -3.61 20.61 20.14
CA ALA A 29 -2.28 20.70 19.52
C ALA A 29 -1.58 19.32 19.46
N ASN A 30 -1.70 18.51 20.52
CA ASN A 30 -1.17 17.16 20.54
C ASN A 30 -1.83 16.26 19.49
N ALA A 31 -3.15 16.33 19.31
CA ALA A 31 -3.86 15.59 18.28
C ALA A 31 -3.41 15.97 16.86
N LEU A 32 -3.23 17.28 16.63
CA LEU A 32 -2.74 17.78 15.35
C LEU A 32 -1.30 17.35 15.10
N ALA A 33 -0.42 17.49 16.09
CA ALA A 33 0.98 17.08 15.99
C ALA A 33 1.10 15.58 15.71
N ASP A 34 0.33 14.74 16.40
CA ASP A 34 0.31 13.28 16.20
C ASP A 34 -0.06 12.91 14.75
N LEU A 35 -1.12 13.52 14.20
CA LEU A 35 -1.52 13.32 12.82
C LEU A 35 -0.45 13.79 11.83
N MET A 36 0.11 14.98 12.05
CA MET A 36 1.15 15.56 11.18
C MET A 36 2.42 14.71 11.18
N ASN A 37 2.84 14.23 12.35
CA ASN A 37 4.01 13.37 12.49
C ASN A 37 3.78 11.99 11.85
N THR A 38 2.58 11.42 11.99
CA THR A 38 2.21 10.15 11.33
C THR A 38 2.28 10.30 9.81
N MET A 39 1.67 11.35 9.27
CA MET A 39 1.71 11.64 7.83
C MET A 39 3.15 11.90 7.35
N GLY A 40 3.94 12.68 8.11
CA GLY A 40 5.34 12.92 7.80
C GLY A 40 6.19 11.64 7.81
N ALA A 41 5.94 10.73 8.76
CA ALA A 41 6.64 9.44 8.84
C ALA A 41 6.33 8.53 7.63
N GLU A 42 5.12 8.61 7.07
CA GLU A 42 4.73 7.93 5.83
C GLU A 42 5.29 8.60 4.55
N GLY A 43 5.98 9.75 4.70
CA GLY A 43 6.55 10.53 3.61
C GLY A 43 5.57 11.49 2.94
N TRP A 44 4.47 11.85 3.60
CA TRP A 44 3.55 12.88 3.13
C TRP A 44 4.00 14.28 3.56
N GLU A 45 4.01 15.21 2.62
CA GLU A 45 4.27 16.63 2.82
C GLU A 45 2.96 17.40 3.04
N TYR A 46 2.89 18.21 4.09
CA TYR A 46 1.73 19.03 4.38
C TYR A 46 1.64 20.22 3.41
N GLN A 47 0.46 20.40 2.81
CA GLN A 47 0.20 21.51 1.88
C GLN A 47 -0.58 22.63 2.55
N ARG A 48 -1.78 22.31 3.07
CA ARG A 48 -2.71 23.30 3.64
C ARG A 48 -3.89 22.65 4.35
N ALA A 49 -4.60 23.46 5.12
CA ALA A 49 -5.92 23.15 5.66
C ALA A 49 -7.01 23.79 4.79
N GLU A 50 -8.13 23.11 4.63
CA GLU A 50 -9.30 23.56 3.85
C GLU A 50 -10.58 23.37 4.63
N THR A 51 -11.57 24.21 4.36
CA THR A 51 -12.92 24.11 4.93
C THR A 51 -13.92 24.01 3.79
N LEU A 52 -14.49 22.83 3.58
CA LEU A 52 -15.35 22.51 2.44
C LEU A 52 -16.76 22.12 2.88
N PRO A 53 -17.81 22.48 2.11
CA PRO A 53 -19.16 22.01 2.36
C PRO A 53 -19.31 20.53 1.98
N SER A 54 -19.83 19.72 2.90
CA SER A 54 -20.19 18.31 2.74
C SER A 54 -21.71 18.20 2.71
N ILE A 55 -22.28 17.62 1.66
CA ILE A 55 -23.73 17.40 1.57
C ILE A 55 -24.02 16.01 2.12
N GLU A 56 -24.71 15.96 3.25
CA GLU A 56 -25.02 14.71 3.96
C GLU A 56 -26.53 14.53 4.07
N ARG A 57 -26.98 13.28 4.12
CA ARG A 57 -28.41 12.97 4.31
C ARG A 57 -28.81 13.29 5.74
N ALA A 58 -29.87 14.08 5.88
CA ALA A 58 -30.51 14.39 7.15
C ALA A 58 -31.90 13.76 7.21
N GLY A 59 -32.07 12.69 8.00
CA GLY A 59 -33.36 12.01 8.13
C GLY A 59 -33.79 11.23 6.88
N LEU A 60 -35.10 11.09 6.64
CA LEU A 60 -35.63 10.20 5.60
C LEU A 60 -35.68 10.81 4.18
N THR A 61 -35.74 12.14 4.05
CA THR A 61 -35.91 12.80 2.74
C THR A 61 -35.12 14.10 2.59
N LYS A 62 -34.44 14.57 3.64
CA LYS A 62 -33.74 15.86 3.63
C LYS A 62 -32.22 15.66 3.47
N THR A 63 -31.55 16.66 2.92
CA THR A 63 -30.09 16.80 2.92
C THR A 63 -29.70 18.04 3.73
N THR A 64 -28.51 18.00 4.33
CA THR A 64 -27.93 19.11 5.08
C THR A 64 -26.51 19.38 4.56
N THR A 65 -26.12 20.64 4.57
CA THR A 65 -24.76 21.06 4.22
C THR A 65 -23.98 21.26 5.51
N GLU A 66 -22.95 20.44 5.73
CA GLU A 66 -22.06 20.51 6.88
C GLU A 66 -20.68 20.99 6.45
N TRP A 67 -20.13 22.00 7.11
CA TRP A 67 -18.79 22.50 6.79
C TRP A 67 -17.72 21.64 7.49
N ARG A 68 -16.87 20.98 6.72
CA ARG A 68 -15.84 20.06 7.22
C ARG A 68 -14.45 20.65 7.01
N ASN A 69 -13.62 20.56 8.04
CA ASN A 69 -12.21 20.91 7.96
C ASN A 69 -11.39 19.68 7.55
N VAL A 70 -10.53 19.83 6.56
CA VAL A 70 -9.65 18.78 6.05
C VAL A 70 -8.21 19.30 5.94
N LEU A 71 -7.24 18.40 6.03
CA LEU A 71 -5.82 18.65 5.81
C LEU A 71 -5.41 17.97 4.51
N VAL A 72 -4.72 18.71 3.66
CA VAL A 72 -4.25 18.26 2.35
C VAL A 72 -2.75 18.00 2.42
N PHE A 73 -2.36 16.82 1.97
CA PHE A 73 -0.99 16.37 1.88
C PHE A 73 -0.64 15.93 0.46
N ARG A 74 0.65 15.97 0.12
CA ARG A 74 1.18 15.43 -1.14
C ARG A 74 2.39 14.53 -0.92
N LYS A 75 2.66 13.64 -1.85
CA LYS A 75 3.88 12.81 -1.92
C LYS A 75 4.27 12.62 -3.38
N LEU A 76 5.56 12.58 -3.70
CA LEU A 76 6.01 12.26 -5.07
C LEU A 76 5.66 10.79 -5.37
N ARG A 77 5.14 10.50 -6.58
CA ARG A 77 4.91 9.10 -6.97
C ARG A 77 6.26 8.39 -7.17
N GLU A 78 6.34 7.14 -6.73
CA GLU A 78 7.57 6.33 -6.84
C GLU A 78 7.99 6.11 -8.31
N ASP A 79 7.03 6.08 -9.24
CA ASP A 79 7.31 6.00 -10.68
C ASP A 79 7.94 7.27 -11.26
N ASP A 80 8.01 8.34 -10.49
CA ASP A 80 8.57 9.63 -10.89
C ASP A 80 9.92 9.89 -10.24
N LEU A 81 10.86 8.97 -10.49
CA LEU A 81 12.29 9.14 -10.15
C LEU A 81 13.00 10.16 -11.04
N SER A 82 12.28 10.89 -11.89
CA SER A 82 12.86 11.86 -12.83
C SER A 82 13.65 12.98 -12.14
N ASN A 83 13.38 13.21 -10.85
CA ASN A 83 14.08 14.19 -9.99
C ASN A 83 14.98 13.55 -8.92
N PHE A 84 15.13 12.23 -8.88
CA PHE A 84 16.02 11.57 -7.92
C PHE A 84 17.48 11.63 -8.45
N THR A 85 18.27 12.55 -7.91
CA THR A 85 19.72 12.67 -8.20
C THR A 85 20.54 12.17 -7.01
N PRO A 86 20.87 10.88 -6.93
CA PRO A 86 21.71 10.36 -5.86
C PRO A 86 23.13 10.94 -5.96
N GLU A 87 23.69 11.35 -4.82
CA GLU A 87 25.07 11.80 -4.73
C GLU A 87 26.02 10.60 -4.85
N LEU A 88 26.85 10.58 -5.89
CA LEU A 88 27.83 9.53 -6.12
C LEU A 88 28.97 9.67 -5.11
N LEU A 89 29.13 8.70 -4.22
CA LEU A 89 30.29 8.61 -3.34
C LEU A 89 31.55 8.36 -4.17
N ALA A 90 32.65 8.98 -3.77
CA ALA A 90 33.96 8.71 -4.36
C ALA A 90 34.36 7.26 -4.08
N ALA A 91 34.86 6.56 -5.10
CA ALA A 91 35.37 5.21 -4.95
C ALA A 91 36.51 5.18 -3.90
N PRO A 92 36.56 4.16 -3.03
CA PRO A 92 37.66 4.02 -2.08
C PRO A 92 38.99 3.91 -2.85
N ALA A 93 39.99 4.66 -2.40
CA ALA A 93 41.33 4.59 -2.99
C ALA A 93 41.87 3.16 -2.85
N PRO A 94 42.57 2.63 -3.88
CA PRO A 94 43.20 1.32 -3.77
C PRO A 94 44.22 1.36 -2.63
N VAL A 95 43.93 0.62 -1.56
CA VAL A 95 44.94 0.29 -0.55
C VAL A 95 45.92 -0.66 -1.23
N ALA A 96 47.14 -0.18 -1.46
CA ALA A 96 48.25 -1.05 -1.76
C ALA A 96 48.42 -1.96 -0.54
N LEU A 97 48.06 -3.24 -0.70
CA LEU A 97 48.45 -4.27 0.25
C LEU A 97 49.98 -4.33 0.19
N ASP A 98 50.65 -3.73 1.17
CA ASP A 98 52.06 -3.97 1.42
C ASP A 98 52.21 -5.47 1.70
N ALA A 99 52.65 -6.19 0.67
CA ALA A 99 53.14 -7.55 0.79
C ALA A 99 54.38 -7.53 1.69
N LYS A 100 54.16 -7.67 3.00
CA LYS A 100 55.20 -8.16 3.88
C LYS A 100 55.13 -9.67 3.84
N ASP A 101 56.16 -10.25 3.24
CA ASP A 101 56.49 -11.67 3.25
C ASP A 101 56.48 -12.21 4.68
N ASP A 102 55.37 -12.80 5.10
CA ASP A 102 55.35 -13.83 6.14
C ASP A 102 55.26 -15.17 5.41
N VAL A 103 56.43 -15.69 5.04
CA VAL A 103 56.59 -17.07 4.56
C VAL A 103 56.39 -17.98 5.77
N MET A 104 55.16 -18.45 5.97
CA MET A 104 54.90 -19.59 6.84
C MET A 104 55.15 -20.86 6.03
N GLU A 105 56.30 -21.48 6.28
CA GLU A 105 56.74 -22.75 5.71
C GLU A 105 55.75 -23.86 6.11
N ALA A 106 55.05 -24.41 5.11
CA ALA A 106 54.16 -25.55 5.27
C ALA A 106 54.99 -26.84 5.41
N PRO A 107 54.69 -27.73 6.38
CA PRO A 107 55.36 -29.02 6.43
C PRO A 107 54.82 -29.88 5.28
N ALA A 108 55.73 -30.51 4.55
CA ALA A 108 55.45 -31.45 3.48
C ALA A 108 54.79 -32.71 4.04
N GLU A 109 53.56 -33.00 3.62
CA GLU A 109 52.95 -34.33 3.78
C GLU A 109 53.23 -35.18 2.53
N GLU A 110 53.81 -36.34 2.81
CA GLU A 110 54.28 -37.34 1.86
C GLU A 110 53.11 -38.13 1.30
N ILE A 111 53.03 -38.22 -0.03
CA ILE A 111 51.98 -38.96 -0.75
C ILE A 111 52.32 -40.45 -0.68
N VAL A 112 51.41 -41.26 -0.17
CA VAL A 112 51.40 -42.72 -0.35
C VAL A 112 50.17 -43.12 -1.18
N GLU A 113 50.43 -43.61 -2.39
CA GLU A 113 49.47 -44.32 -3.25
C GLU A 113 49.32 -45.78 -2.77
N ASP A 114 48.09 -46.28 -2.58
CA ASP A 114 47.65 -47.56 -3.16
C ASP A 114 46.10 -47.71 -3.10
N ALA A 115 45.60 -48.56 -3.99
CA ALA A 115 44.28 -48.58 -4.62
C ALA A 115 43.13 -49.32 -3.90
N ALA A 116 41.96 -49.26 -4.57
CA ALA A 116 40.69 -49.97 -4.39
C ALA A 116 39.81 -49.44 -3.22
N ASP A 117 38.52 -49.13 -3.36
CA ASP A 117 37.44 -49.82 -4.06
C ASP A 117 36.26 -48.83 -4.25
N GLY A 118 35.35 -49.09 -5.19
CA GLY A 118 34.51 -48.10 -5.87
C GLY A 118 33.31 -47.47 -5.12
N PHE A 119 32.77 -46.40 -5.73
CA PHE A 119 31.36 -46.00 -5.60
C PHE A 119 30.85 -45.44 -6.92
N GLU A 120 29.62 -45.83 -7.25
CA GLU A 120 28.97 -45.85 -8.55
C GLU A 120 28.46 -44.47 -8.99
N THR A 121 28.47 -44.25 -10.31
CA THR A 121 27.77 -43.17 -11.02
C THR A 121 26.39 -43.67 -11.44
N GLU A 122 25.33 -42.96 -11.07
CA GLU A 122 24.01 -42.99 -11.73
C GLU A 122 23.47 -41.55 -11.70
N ASP A 123 23.62 -40.79 -12.78
CA ASP A 123 22.84 -40.76 -14.04
C ASP A 123 21.74 -39.68 -14.02
N GLU A 124 22.04 -38.61 -14.74
CA GLU A 124 21.06 -37.77 -15.43
C GLU A 124 20.08 -38.64 -16.22
N HIS A 125 18.79 -38.29 -16.22
CA HIS A 125 18.05 -38.28 -17.49
C HIS A 125 16.89 -37.26 -17.52
N PRO A 126 16.65 -36.63 -18.69
CA PRO A 126 15.71 -35.54 -18.90
C PRO A 126 14.33 -36.05 -19.35
N GLY A 127 13.30 -35.21 -19.22
CA GLY A 127 11.99 -35.48 -19.83
C GLY A 127 10.94 -34.45 -19.45
N GLY A 128 10.67 -33.52 -20.37
CA GLY A 128 9.57 -32.57 -20.24
C GLY A 128 8.20 -33.24 -20.31
N GLN A 129 7.23 -32.60 -19.66
CA GLN A 129 5.82 -32.62 -20.03
C GLN A 129 5.10 -31.45 -19.34
N ASP A 130 4.47 -30.63 -20.18
CA ASP A 130 3.55 -29.54 -19.85
C ASP A 130 2.47 -29.97 -18.85
N GLY A 131 2.13 -29.13 -17.88
CA GLY A 131 0.91 -29.39 -17.11
C GLY A 131 0.60 -28.55 -15.87
N ALA A 132 1.48 -27.67 -15.37
CA ALA A 132 1.19 -26.96 -14.12
C ALA A 132 1.71 -25.52 -14.02
N ILE A 133 1.80 -24.81 -15.14
CA ILE A 133 1.88 -23.34 -15.13
C ILE A 133 0.48 -22.79 -15.44
N GLN A 134 -0.46 -22.97 -14.51
CA GLN A 134 -1.74 -22.28 -14.58
C GLN A 134 -2.42 -22.21 -13.21
N MET A 135 -1.90 -21.38 -12.30
CA MET A 135 -2.63 -20.93 -11.10
C MET A 135 -2.33 -19.45 -10.80
N LEU A 136 -2.42 -18.60 -11.82
CA LEU A 136 -2.46 -17.14 -11.68
C LEU A 136 -3.63 -16.57 -12.52
N SER A 137 -4.86 -16.77 -12.05
CA SER A 137 -5.99 -15.88 -12.33
C SER A 137 -7.24 -16.38 -11.61
N ASP A 138 -7.36 -16.05 -10.33
CA ASP A 138 -8.69 -16.00 -9.69
C ASP A 138 -8.72 -14.77 -8.78
N ASN A 139 -8.99 -13.62 -9.38
CA ASN A 139 -9.40 -12.45 -8.63
C ASN A 139 -10.90 -12.62 -8.38
N GLY A 140 -11.23 -13.20 -7.23
CA GLY A 140 -12.59 -13.46 -6.75
C GLY A 140 -13.47 -12.21 -6.69
N VAL A 141 -14.01 -11.82 -7.84
CA VAL A 141 -15.17 -10.93 -7.97
C VAL A 141 -16.39 -11.84 -7.95
N GLU A 142 -16.91 -12.11 -6.76
CA GLU A 142 -18.25 -12.71 -6.67
C GLU A 142 -19.29 -11.73 -7.23
N GLU A 143 -20.18 -12.29 -8.04
CA GLU A 143 -21.17 -11.63 -8.87
C GLU A 143 -22.25 -10.93 -8.03
N LEU A 144 -22.46 -9.62 -8.27
CA LEU A 144 -23.67 -8.92 -7.87
C LEU A 144 -24.80 -9.22 -8.87
N SER A 145 -25.39 -10.41 -8.81
CA SER A 145 -26.52 -10.80 -9.70
C SER A 145 -27.92 -10.70 -9.08
N ASP A 146 -28.08 -10.15 -7.87
CA ASP A 146 -29.39 -10.15 -7.18
C ASP A 146 -30.24 -8.88 -7.29
N VAL A 147 -29.95 -7.97 -8.23
CA VAL A 147 -30.78 -6.75 -8.42
C VAL A 147 -31.86 -6.92 -9.51
N ALA A 148 -31.86 -8.02 -10.26
CA ALA A 148 -32.86 -8.27 -11.31
C ALA A 148 -34.26 -8.68 -10.76
N GLY A 149 -34.35 -9.10 -9.50
CA GLY A 149 -35.61 -9.56 -8.90
C GLY A 149 -36.56 -8.44 -8.43
N MET A 150 -36.05 -7.23 -8.20
CA MET A 150 -36.82 -6.15 -7.58
C MET A 150 -37.75 -5.42 -8.55
N THR A 151 -37.43 -5.42 -9.85
CA THR A 151 -38.23 -4.78 -10.91
C THR A 151 -39.53 -5.53 -11.19
N ASN A 152 -39.49 -6.86 -11.22
CA ASN A 152 -40.66 -7.72 -11.40
C ASN A 152 -41.72 -7.54 -10.29
N SER A 153 -41.27 -7.24 -9.08
CA SER A 153 -42.16 -7.01 -7.93
C SER A 153 -42.91 -5.67 -8.04
N LEU A 154 -42.27 -4.64 -8.60
CA LEU A 154 -42.88 -3.33 -8.83
C LEU A 154 -43.84 -3.34 -10.03
N GLU A 155 -43.53 -4.07 -11.09
CA GLU A 155 -44.38 -4.17 -12.28
C GLU A 155 -45.71 -4.88 -11.98
N ARG A 156 -45.69 -5.94 -11.16
CA ARG A 156 -46.90 -6.63 -10.69
C ARG A 156 -47.81 -5.72 -9.85
N LEU A 157 -47.22 -4.84 -9.05
CA LEU A 157 -47.95 -3.91 -8.20
C LEU A 157 -48.58 -2.78 -9.03
N ALA A 158 -47.88 -2.30 -10.05
CA ALA A 158 -48.42 -1.33 -11.01
C ALA A 158 -49.59 -1.91 -11.83
N ALA A 159 -49.51 -3.17 -12.26
CA ALA A 159 -50.57 -3.85 -13.01
C ALA A 159 -51.85 -4.06 -12.17
N SER A 160 -51.71 -4.29 -10.85
CA SER A 160 -52.86 -4.43 -9.93
C SER A 160 -53.63 -3.13 -9.69
N ARG A 161 -53.11 -1.99 -10.16
CA ARG A 161 -53.62 -0.65 -9.87
C ARG A 161 -54.21 0.02 -11.12
N LYS A 162 -55.07 -0.69 -11.86
CA LYS A 162 -55.94 -0.03 -12.86
C LYS A 162 -57.21 0.49 -12.18
N PRO A 163 -57.54 1.79 -12.33
CA PRO A 163 -58.75 2.37 -11.75
C PRO A 163 -59.99 1.88 -12.50
N LYS A 164 -61.07 1.68 -11.75
CA LYS A 164 -62.41 1.40 -12.28
C LYS A 164 -62.89 2.63 -13.05
N GLU A 165 -62.99 2.54 -14.37
CA GLU A 165 -63.70 3.54 -15.18
C GLU A 165 -65.12 3.67 -14.66
N THR A 166 -65.51 4.88 -14.28
CA THR A 166 -66.90 5.28 -14.15
C THR A 166 -67.19 6.25 -15.28
N SER A 167 -67.87 5.75 -16.31
CA SER A 167 -68.49 6.56 -17.35
C SER A 167 -69.79 7.19 -16.84
N ASP A 168 -70.08 8.36 -17.41
CA ASP A 168 -71.28 9.22 -17.30
C ASP A 168 -71.45 10.04 -16.02
#